data_AF-A0A151UD89-F1
#
_entry.id   AF-A0A151UD89-F1
#
_cell.length_a   1.000
_cell.length_b   1.000
_cell.length_c   1.000
_cell.angle_alpha   90.00
_cell.angle_beta   90.00
_cell.angle_gamma   90.00
#
_symmetry.space_group_name_H-M   'P 1'
#
loop_
_entity.id
_entity.type
_entity.pdbx_description
1 polymer ?
#
loop_
_entity_poly.entity_id
_entity_poly.type
_entity_poly.pdbx_seq_one_letter_code
_entity_poly.pdbx_strand_id
1 'polypeptide(L)'
;MEGIDDSAAFIVIISKDYASSHWCLEELTKICHTRRLVLPVFYRVDPSQVRHQTGPFEPGFSSHQKRFGENTVSKWRGAFKKIGGVAGWVFNGRFTSLAHP
;
A
#
# COMPACT_ATOMS: atom_id res chain seq x y z
N MET A 1 -16.64 -7.54 5.12
CA MET A 1 -15.44 -7.28 5.95
C MET A 1 -15.03 -8.50 6.79
N GLU A 2 -15.81 -9.60 6.74
CA GLU A 2 -15.58 -10.85 7.49
C GLU A 2 -14.19 -11.47 7.25
N GLY A 3 -13.62 -11.34 6.04
CA GLY A 3 -12.31 -11.92 5.73
C GLY A 3 -11.11 -11.29 6.45
N ILE A 4 -11.22 -10.08 7.02
CA ILE A 4 -10.08 -9.45 7.72
C ILE A 4 -9.87 -10.10 9.09
N ASP A 5 -10.93 -10.37 9.83
CA ASP A 5 -10.81 -10.83 11.22
C ASP A 5 -10.33 -12.30 11.30
N ASP A 6 -10.73 -13.12 10.32
CA ASP A 6 -10.39 -14.55 10.22
C ASP A 6 -9.07 -14.84 9.49
N SER A 7 -8.42 -13.82 8.90
CA SER A 7 -7.17 -14.01 8.17
C SER A 7 -5.97 -14.21 9.10
N ALA A 8 -5.14 -15.22 8.79
CA ALA A 8 -3.88 -15.46 9.51
C ALA A 8 -2.78 -14.47 9.11
N ALA A 9 -2.77 -14.01 7.86
CA ALA A 9 -1.82 -13.06 7.29
C ALA A 9 -2.45 -12.28 6.14
N PHE A 10 -1.85 -11.13 5.80
CA PHE A 10 -2.28 -10.28 4.69
C PHE A 10 -1.16 -10.09 3.68
N ILE A 11 -1.47 -10.26 2.40
CA ILE A 11 -0.58 -9.85 1.30
C ILE A 11 -1.09 -8.51 0.77
N VAL A 12 -0.27 -7.47 0.88
CA VAL A 12 -0.65 -6.11 0.45
C VAL A 12 0.13 -5.76 -0.80
N ILE A 13 -0.55 -5.71 -1.95
CA ILE A 13 0.07 -5.35 -3.23
C ILE A 13 -0.05 -3.84 -3.42
N ILE A 14 1.05 -3.12 -3.24
CA ILE A 14 1.12 -1.67 -3.40
C ILE A 14 1.60 -1.35 -4.82
N SER A 15 0.71 -0.77 -5.62
CA SER A 15 1.01 -0.28 -6.97
C SER A 15 0.93 1.25 -7.03
N LYS A 16 1.37 1.84 -8.15
CA LYS A 16 1.34 3.30 -8.36
C LYS A 16 -0.03 3.94 -8.10
N ASP A 17 -1.13 3.25 -8.38
CA ASP A 17 -2.49 3.79 -8.29
C ASP A 17 -3.15 3.49 -6.94
N TYR A 18 -2.46 2.79 -6.03
CA TYR A 18 -3.03 2.39 -4.74
C TYR A 18 -3.57 3.57 -3.93
N ALA A 19 -2.83 4.69 -3.91
CA ALA A 19 -3.23 5.90 -3.18
C ALA A 19 -4.37 6.69 -3.84
N SER A 20 -4.78 6.33 -5.07
CA SER A 20 -5.95 6.95 -5.72
C SER A 20 -7.28 6.41 -5.16
N SER A 21 -7.28 5.18 -4.63
CA SER A 21 -8.49 4.52 -4.11
C SER A 21 -8.61 4.72 -2.60
N HIS A 22 -9.60 5.50 -2.15
CA HIS A 22 -9.87 5.68 -0.72
C HIS A 22 -10.19 4.36 -0.01
N TRP A 23 -10.89 3.43 -0.69
CA TRP A 23 -11.16 2.10 -0.17
C TRP A 23 -9.88 1.33 0.15
N CYS A 24 -8.90 1.35 -0.75
CA CYS A 24 -7.60 0.71 -0.50
C CYS A 24 -6.87 1.35 0.68
N LEU A 25 -6.96 2.67 0.84
CA LEU A 25 -6.37 3.38 1.98
C LEU A 25 -7.03 3.02 3.31
N GLU A 26 -8.35 2.86 3.32
CA GLU A 26 -9.09 2.41 4.50
C GLU A 26 -8.77 0.97 4.87
N GLU A 27 -8.73 0.06 3.89
CA GLU A 27 -8.37 -1.35 4.10
C GLU A 27 -6.94 -1.49 4.63
N LEU A 28 -5.97 -0.79 4.03
CA LEU A 28 -4.60 -0.78 4.52
C LEU A 28 -4.51 -0.27 5.96
N THR A 29 -5.28 0.77 6.28
CA THR A 29 -5.32 1.31 7.64
C THR A 29 -5.85 0.27 8.61
N LYS A 30 -6.94 -0.45 8.27
CA LYS A 30 -7.49 -1.54 9.08
C LYS A 30 -6.47 -2.67 9.29
N ILE A 31 -5.86 -3.16 8.20
CA ILE A 31 -4.81 -4.20 8.25
C ILE A 31 -3.66 -3.79 9.17
N CYS A 32 -3.20 -2.54 9.07
CA CYS A 32 -2.12 -2.00 9.90
C CYS A 32 -2.46 -1.92 11.39
N HIS A 33 -3.73 -1.95 11.80
CA HIS A 33 -4.15 -2.01 13.21
C HIS A 33 -4.28 -3.44 13.74
N THR A 34 -4.25 -4.45 12.87
CA THR A 34 -4.25 -5.85 13.30
C THR A 34 -2.89 -6.26 13.88
N ARG A 35 -2.87 -7.35 14.66
CA ARG A 35 -1.64 -8.01 15.13
C ARG A 35 -1.18 -9.16 14.21
N ARG A 36 -1.74 -9.25 13.00
CA ARG A 36 -1.47 -10.33 12.04
C ARG A 36 -0.20 -10.05 11.23
N LEU A 37 0.36 -11.09 10.63
CA LEU A 37 1.49 -10.95 9.71
C LEU A 37 1.06 -10.19 8.45
N VAL A 38 1.84 -9.19 8.05
CA VAL A 38 1.61 -8.42 6.82
C VAL A 38 2.83 -8.56 5.91
N LEU A 39 2.56 -8.91 4.67
CA LEU A 39 3.53 -9.25 3.63
C LEU A 39 3.36 -8.26 2.47
N PRO A 40 4.09 -7.14 2.46
CA PRO A 40 3.97 -6.15 1.39
C PRO A 40 4.66 -6.62 0.11
N VAL A 41 3.99 -6.39 -1.02
CA VAL A 41 4.54 -6.52 -2.37
C VAL A 41 4.49 -5.14 -3.03
N PHE A 42 5.66 -4.57 -3.28
CA PHE A 42 5.85 -3.28 -3.94
C PHE A 42 5.90 -3.51 -5.46
N TYR A 43 4.74 -3.37 -6.11
CA TYR A 43 4.59 -3.61 -7.54
C TYR A 43 4.88 -2.34 -8.35
N ARG A 44 6.05 -2.32 -9.00
CA ARG A 44 6.55 -1.22 -9.85
C ARG A 44 6.58 0.13 -9.11
N VAL A 45 6.86 0.10 -7.82
CA VAL A 45 7.02 1.28 -6.96
C VAL A 45 8.20 1.06 -6.02
N ASP A 46 8.89 2.13 -5.65
CA ASP A 46 9.95 2.07 -4.66
C ASP A 46 9.36 2.08 -3.24
N PRO A 47 9.77 1.17 -2.33
CA PRO A 47 9.32 1.19 -0.94
C PRO A 47 9.53 2.54 -0.23
N SER A 48 10.58 3.29 -0.58
CA SER A 48 10.83 4.63 -0.06
C SER A 48 9.77 5.64 -0.51
N GLN A 49 9.25 5.52 -1.74
CA GLN A 49 8.13 6.33 -2.23
C GLN A 49 6.86 6.01 -1.45
N VAL A 50 6.62 4.74 -1.11
CA VAL A 50 5.50 4.34 -0.25
C VAL A 50 5.67 4.93 1.16
N ARG A 51 6.85 4.75 1.76
CA ARG A 51 7.16 5.18 3.13
C ARG A 51 7.06 6.69 3.33
N HIS A 52 7.40 7.48 2.31
CA HIS A 52 7.38 8.94 2.36
C HIS A 52 6.24 9.56 1.56
N GLN A 53 5.39 8.75 0.93
CA GLN A 53 4.25 9.17 0.12
C GLN A 53 4.63 10.14 -1.02
N THR A 54 5.78 9.90 -1.65
CA THR A 54 6.31 10.73 -2.74
C THR A 54 6.06 10.11 -4.12
N GLY A 55 6.27 10.86 -5.19
CA GLY A 55 6.16 10.37 -6.56
C GLY A 55 4.71 10.01 -6.92
N PRO A 56 4.40 8.75 -7.28
CA PRO A 56 3.06 8.38 -7.76
C PRO A 56 1.94 8.59 -6.74
N PHE A 57 2.27 8.70 -5.45
CA PHE A 57 1.28 8.80 -4.38
C PHE A 57 0.85 10.24 -4.04
N GLU A 58 1.67 11.23 -4.39
CA GLU A 58 1.41 12.65 -4.03
C GLU A 58 0.06 13.17 -4.56
N PRO A 59 -0.33 12.91 -5.83
CA PRO A 59 -1.61 13.39 -6.35
C PRO A 59 -2.81 12.77 -5.63
N GLY A 60 -2.73 11.46 -5.34
CA GLY A 60 -3.79 10.73 -4.64
C GLY A 60 -4.03 11.29 -3.24
N PHE A 61 -2.97 11.43 -2.45
CA PHE A 61 -3.06 12.02 -1.12
C PHE A 61 -3.54 13.47 -1.12
N SER A 62 -3.07 14.29 -2.09
CA SER A 62 -3.52 15.69 -2.20
C SER A 62 -5.00 15.81 -2.55
N SER A 63 -5.50 14.96 -3.46
CA SER A 63 -6.92 14.91 -3.81
C SER A 63 -7.78 14.50 -2.62
N HIS A 64 -7.35 13.45 -1.91
CA HIS A 64 -8.05 12.93 -0.74
C HIS A 64 -8.07 13.90 0.43
N GLN A 65 -7.01 14.69 0.63
CA GLN A 65 -6.95 15.69 1.71
C GLN A 65 -8.02 16.76 1.53
N LYS A 66 -8.29 17.18 0.28
CA LYS A 66 -9.38 18.10 -0.05
C LYS A 66 -10.77 17.49 0.19
N ARG A 67 -10.91 16.17 -0.03
CA ARG A 67 -12.20 15.47 0.04
C ARG A 67 -12.58 14.97 1.42
N PHE A 68 -11.62 14.43 2.17
CA PHE A 68 -11.84 13.72 3.44
C PHE A 68 -11.22 14.43 4.66
N GLY A 69 -10.46 15.50 4.43
CA GLY A 69 -9.81 16.29 5.47
C GLY A 69 -8.52 15.70 6.02
N GLU A 70 -7.74 16.54 6.70
CA GLU A 70 -6.40 16.20 7.19
C GLU A 70 -6.40 15.06 8.21
N ASN A 71 -7.37 15.02 9.13
CA ASN A 71 -7.42 13.99 10.18
C ASN A 71 -7.54 12.58 9.58
N THR A 72 -8.37 12.41 8.55
CA THR A 72 -8.54 11.13 7.86
C THR A 72 -7.28 10.77 7.09
N VAL A 73 -6.75 11.73 6.31
CA VAL A 73 -5.58 11.50 5.47
C VAL A 73 -4.32 11.21 6.29
N SER A 74 -4.16 11.83 7.46
CA SER A 74 -3.04 11.57 8.36
C SER A 74 -2.99 10.10 8.81
N LYS A 75 -4.15 9.46 9.04
CA LYS A 75 -4.22 8.00 9.33
C LYS A 75 -3.72 7.17 8.16
N TRP A 76 -4.13 7.53 6.94
CA TRP A 76 -3.71 6.84 5.71
C TRP A 76 -2.20 7.02 5.46
N ARG A 77 -1.66 8.22 5.68
CA ARG A 77 -0.21 8.48 5.62
C ARG A 77 0.55 7.66 6.66
N GLY A 78 0.01 7.55 7.89
CA GLY A 78 0.55 6.68 8.93
C GLY A 78 0.62 5.21 8.50
N ALA A 79 -0.44 4.70 7.87
CA ALA A 79 -0.48 3.34 7.35
C ALA A 79 0.55 3.13 6.21
N PHE A 80 0.67 4.08 5.28
CA PHE A 80 1.69 4.07 4.22
C PHE A 80 3.12 4.09 4.77
N LYS A 81 3.38 4.96 5.75
CA LYS A 81 4.67 5.03 6.45
C LYS A 81 5.03 3.71 7.11
N LYS A 82 4.06 3.07 7.79
CA LYS A 82 4.23 1.76 8.42
C LYS A 82 4.54 0.69 7.38
N ILE A 83 3.69 0.51 6.37
CA ILE A 83 3.84 -0.58 5.40
C ILE A 83 5.10 -0.42 4.54
N GLY A 84 5.48 0.82 4.18
CA GLY A 84 6.74 1.09 3.46
C GLY A 84 8.01 0.86 4.29
N GLY A 85 7.87 0.69 5.62
CA GLY A 85 8.96 0.28 6.51
C GLY A 85 9.03 -1.22 6.78
N VAL A 86 8.06 -2.00 6.31
CA VAL A 86 8.03 -3.47 6.49
C VAL A 86 8.82 -4.13 5.36
N ALA A 87 9.66 -5.12 5.69
CA ALA A 87 10.37 -5.92 4.71
C ALA A 87 9.39 -6.67 3.79
N GLY A 88 9.65 -6.67 2.49
CA GLY A 88 8.78 -7.28 1.49
C GLY A 88 9.45 -7.44 0.14
N TRP A 89 8.65 -7.68 -0.89
CA TRP A 89 9.15 -7.96 -2.25
C TRP A 89 8.95 -6.77 -3.17
N VAL A 90 9.98 -6.42 -3.93
CA VAL A 90 9.88 -5.41 -5.00
C VAL A 90 9.76 -6.13 -6.35
N PHE A 91 8.68 -5.88 -7.08
CA PHE A 91 8.45 -6.47 -8.40
C PHE A 91 8.40 -5.40 -9.49
N ASN A 92 9.46 -5.33 -10.29
CA ASN A 92 9.61 -4.32 -11.36
C ASN A 92 9.28 -4.85 -12.77
N GLY A 93 8.68 -6.04 -12.88
CA GLY A 93 8.16 -6.54 -14.16
C GLY A 93 9.18 -7.15 -15.12
N ARG A 94 10.29 -7.72 -14.64
CA ARG A 94 11.12 -8.59 -15.49
C ARG A 94 10.40 -9.94 -15.67
N PHE A 95 9.51 -10.02 -16.64
CA PHE A 95 9.28 -11.29 -17.32
C PHE A 95 10.49 -11.51 -18.22
N THR A 96 11.46 -12.30 -17.77
CA THR A 96 12.28 -13.02 -18.75
C THR A 96 11.30 -13.89 -19.51
N SER A 97 11.08 -13.58 -20.79
CA SER A 97 10.52 -14.56 -21.70
C SER A 97 11.38 -15.81 -21.53
N LEU A 98 10.81 -16.87 -20.95
CA LEU A 98 11.38 -18.19 -21.11
C LEU A 98 11.13 -18.53 -22.58
N ALA A 99 12.02 -18.08 -23.45
CA ALA A 99 12.22 -18.71 -24.73
C ALA A 99 12.58 -20.16 -24.40
N HIS A 100 11.57 -21.04 -24.43
CA HIS A 100 11.81 -22.47 -24.43
C HIS A 100 12.39 -22.83 -25.79
N PRO A 101 13.40 -23.71 -25.83
CA PRO A 101 14.04 -24.17 -27.07
C PRO A 101 13.06 -24.92 -27.98
#